data_AF-A0A8T4U5N1-F1
#
_entry.id   AF-A0A8T4U5N1-F1
#
_cell.length_a   1.000
_cell.length_b   1.000
_cell.length_c   1.000
_cell.angle_alpha   90.00
_cell.angle_beta   90.00
_cell.angle_gamma   90.00
#
_symmetry.space_group_name_H-M   'P 1'
#
loop_
_entity.id
_entity.type
_entity.pdbx_description
1 polymer ?
#
loop_
_entity_poly.entity_id
_entity_poly.type
_entity_poly.pdbx_seq_one_letter_code
_entity_poly.pdbx_strand_id
1 'polypeptide(L)' 'MIDRKRMKKIRTKRTKAIKNQIEKHEEKIKTEKGRKDTTKAYWQKEIDEKFTRQLEKDYEYLKKNEPRNKKNS' A
#
# COMPACT_ATOMS: atom_id res chain seq x y z
N MET A 1 -4.00 21.45 13.69
CA MET A 1 -4.67 21.08 12.41
C MET A 1 -3.68 20.83 11.26
N ILE A 2 -2.58 21.58 11.18
CA ILE A 2 -1.53 21.47 10.15
C ILE A 2 -0.93 20.06 10.10
N ASP A 3 -0.65 19.46 11.26
CA ASP A 3 -0.07 18.11 11.33
C ASP A 3 -0.98 17.02 10.76
N ARG A 4 -2.30 17.12 10.97
CA ARG A 4 -3.24 16.13 10.41
C ARG A 4 -3.29 16.18 8.89
N LYS A 5 -3.31 17.39 8.30
CA LYS A 5 -3.27 17.58 6.83
C LYS A 5 -1.94 17.08 6.25
N ARG A 6 -0.82 17.38 6.92
CA ARG A 6 0.52 16.92 6.51
C ARG A 6 0.64 15.39 6.58
N MET A 7 0.20 14.78 7.67
CA MET A 7 0.19 13.33 7.85
C MET A 7 -0.72 12.64 6.83
N LYS A 8 -1.89 13.22 6.50
CA LYS A 8 -2.75 12.72 5.42
C LYS A 8 -1.98 12.64 4.09
N LYS A 9 -1.33 13.75 3.70
CA LYS A 9 -0.53 13.80 2.45
C LYS A 9 0.62 12.77 2.45
N ILE A 10 1.34 12.63 3.56
CA ILE A 10 2.45 11.67 3.68
C ILE A 10 1.95 10.24 3.48
N ARG A 11 0.87 9.86 4.17
CA ARG A 11 0.30 8.51 4.08
C ARG A 11 -0.30 8.21 2.72
N THR A 12 -0.94 9.18 2.07
CA THR A 12 -1.40 9.03 0.68
C THR A 12 -0.23 8.82 -0.29
N LYS A 13 0.85 9.60 -0.15
CA LYS A 13 2.06 9.41 -0.97
C LYS A 13 2.69 8.03 -0.74
N ARG A 14 2.79 7.60 0.51
CA ARG A 14 3.31 6.27 0.87
C ARG A 14 2.45 5.15 0.28
N THR A 15 1.13 5.25 0.37
CA THR A 15 0.19 4.28 -0.23
C THR A 15 0.40 4.16 -1.74
N LYS A 16 0.55 5.29 -2.45
CA LYS A 16 0.82 5.29 -3.89
C LYS A 16 2.18 4.68 -4.23
N ALA A 17 3.22 5.00 -3.46
CA ALA A 17 4.56 4.43 -3.66
C ALA A 17 4.57 2.91 -3.47
N ILE A 18 3.88 2.41 -2.44
CA ILE A 18 3.74 0.98 -2.17
C ILE A 18 2.99 0.28 -3.33
N LYS A 19 1.88 0.85 -3.82
CA LYS A 19 1.16 0.29 -4.98
C LYS A 19 2.07 0.15 -6.21
N ASN A 20 2.86 1.18 -6.51
CA ASN A 20 3.80 1.13 -7.63
C ASN A 20 4.92 0.07 -7.42
N GLN A 21 5.34 -0.18 -6.17
CA GLN A 21 6.32 -1.24 -5.88
C GLN A 21 5.71 -2.64 -6.08
N ILE A 22 4.48 -2.85 -5.64
CA ILE A 22 3.73 -4.09 -5.88
C ILE A 22 3.60 -4.35 -7.38
N GLU A 23 3.17 -3.35 -8.16
CA GLU A 23 3.00 -3.46 -9.61
C GLU A 23 4.33 -3.84 -10.31
N LYS A 24 5.45 -3.23 -9.91
CA LYS A 24 6.78 -3.61 -10.42
C LYS A 24 7.17 -5.04 -10.05
N HIS A 25 6.79 -5.52 -8.87
CA HIS A 25 7.08 -6.89 -8.46
C HIS A 25 6.21 -7.88 -9.23
N GLU A 26 4.92 -7.58 -9.44
CA GLU A 26 4.03 -8.37 -10.29
C GLU A 26 4.51 -8.46 -11.73
N GLU A 27 5.00 -7.35 -12.30
CA GLU A 27 5.57 -7.32 -13.65
C GLU A 27 6.84 -8.17 -13.77
N LYS A 28 7.72 -8.14 -12.76
CA LYS A 28 8.89 -9.02 -12.68
C LYS A 28 8.50 -10.49 -12.59
N ILE A 29 7.51 -10.82 -11.76
CA ILE A 29 6.97 -12.19 -11.64
C ILE A 29 6.40 -12.66 -12.99
N LYS A 30 5.73 -11.77 -13.73
CA LYS A 30 5.14 -12.09 -15.04
C LYS A 30 6.18 -12.28 -16.14
N THR A 31 7.31 -11.58 -16.05
CA THR A 31 8.37 -11.58 -17.09
C THR A 31 9.46 -12.63 -16.84
N GLU A 32 9.71 -13.07 -15.61
CA GLU A 32 10.67 -14.13 -15.29
C GLU A 32 10.20 -15.52 -15.80
N LYS A 33 10.77 -15.97 -16.93
CA LYS A 33 10.50 -17.30 -17.50
C LYS A 33 11.31 -18.46 -16.88
N GLY A 34 12.23 -18.24 -15.93
CA GLY A 34 13.31 -19.20 -15.64
C GLY A 34 13.51 -19.75 -14.22
N ARG A 35 12.92 -19.17 -13.16
CA ARG A 35 13.03 -19.67 -11.76
C ARG A 35 11.74 -19.39 -11.01
N LYS A 36 10.69 -20.15 -11.36
CA LYS A 36 9.29 -19.76 -11.11
C LYS A 36 8.81 -19.84 -9.67
N ASP A 37 9.41 -20.66 -8.81
CA ASP A 37 8.79 -20.93 -7.50
C ASP A 37 9.41 -20.14 -6.35
N THR A 38 10.74 -20.14 -6.21
CA THR A 38 11.39 -19.50 -5.05
C THR A 38 11.43 -17.98 -5.14
N THR A 39 11.72 -17.42 -6.32
CA THR A 39 11.80 -15.96 -6.51
C THR A 39 10.41 -15.33 -6.46
N LYS A 40 9.42 -15.98 -7.06
CA LYS A 40 8.01 -15.57 -6.99
C LYS A 40 7.48 -15.60 -5.56
N ALA A 41 7.71 -16.70 -4.82
CA ALA A 41 7.30 -16.81 -3.43
C ALA A 41 7.99 -15.79 -2.53
N TYR A 42 9.27 -15.50 -2.78
CA TYR A 42 10.01 -14.44 -2.07
C TYR A 42 9.37 -13.07 -2.27
N TRP A 43 9.09 -12.67 -3.52
CA TRP A 43 8.45 -11.39 -3.82
C TRP A 43 7.01 -11.31 -3.30
N GLN A 44 6.24 -12.39 -3.42
CA GLN A 44 4.88 -12.47 -2.89
C GLN A 44 4.88 -12.32 -1.35
N LYS A 45 5.79 -12.99 -0.65
CA LYS A 45 5.93 -12.89 0.81
C LYS A 45 6.33 -11.49 1.25
N GLU A 46 7.28 -10.84 0.56
CA GLU A 46 7.64 -9.45 0.86
C GLU A 46 6.46 -8.49 0.65
N ILE A 47 5.63 -8.71 -0.38
CA ILE A 47 4.41 -7.94 -0.60
C ILE A 47 3.41 -8.15 0.53
N ASP A 48 3.13 -9.39 0.86
CA ASP A 48 2.10 -9.75 1.83
C ASP A 48 2.44 -9.28 3.26
N GLU A 49 3.70 -9.40 3.69
CA GLU A 49 4.04 -9.08 5.08
C GLU A 49 4.31 -7.60 5.32
N LYS A 50 5.09 -6.94 4.44
CA LYS A 50 5.54 -5.55 4.66
C LYS A 50 4.57 -4.53 4.06
N PHE A 51 4.11 -4.75 2.83
CA PHE A 51 3.31 -3.75 2.13
C PHE A 51 1.84 -3.79 2.55
N THR A 52 1.24 -4.96 2.69
CA THR A 52 -0.18 -5.09 3.08
C THR A 52 -0.45 -4.51 4.47
N ARG A 53 0.36 -4.86 5.48
CA ARG A 53 0.23 -4.31 6.84
C ARG A 53 0.41 -2.78 6.88
N GLN A 54 1.33 -2.25 6.08
CA GLN A 54 1.58 -0.81 6.04
C GLN A 54 0.45 -0.05 5.33
N LEU A 55 -0.12 -0.63 4.28
CA LEU A 55 -1.29 -0.09 3.58
C LEU A 55 -2.51 -0.08 4.48
N GLU A 56 -2.76 -1.17 5.22
CA GLU A 56 -3.91 -1.28 6.12
C GLU A 56 -3.88 -0.19 7.22
N LYS A 57 -2.73 -0.01 7.87
CA LYS A 57 -2.51 1.08 8.85
C LYS A 57 -2.71 2.47 8.25
N ASP A 58 -2.40 2.66 6.98
CA ASP A 58 -2.58 3.93 6.29
C ASP A 58 -4.00 4.17 5.87
N TYR A 59 -4.68 3.17 5.32
CA TYR A 59 -6.11 3.24 5.02
C TYR A 59 -6.94 3.49 6.28
N GLU A 60 -6.65 2.81 7.39
CA GLU A 60 -7.32 3.09 8.66
C GLU A 60 -7.15 4.54 9.11
N TYR A 61 -5.92 5.06 9.06
CA TYR A 61 -5.65 6.45 9.43
C TYR A 61 -6.38 7.43 8.50
N LEU A 62 -6.35 7.16 7.19
CA LEU A 62 -7.03 8.00 6.20
C LEU A 62 -8.55 7.96 6.39
N LYS A 63 -9.15 6.81 6.70
CA LYS A 63 -10.59 6.64 6.98
C LYS A 63 -11.01 7.31 8.29
N LYS A 64 -10.22 7.17 9.36
CA LYS A 64 -10.48 7.83 10.67
C LYS A 64 -10.32 9.35 10.60
N ASN A 65 -9.46 9.85 9.71
CA ASN A 65 -9.20 11.29 9.50
C ASN A 65 -9.85 11.84 8.22
N GLU A 66 -10.69 11.07 7.54
CA GLU A 66 -11.59 11.64 6.57
C GLU A 66 -12.60 12.49 7.33
N PRO A 67 -12.92 13.69 6.83
CA PRO A 67 -14.06 14.40 7.37
C PRO A 67 -15.23 13.43 7.26
N ARG A 68 -15.82 13.04 8.40
CA ARG A 68 -17.08 12.30 8.41
C ARG A 68 -17.99 13.11 7.51
N ASN A 69 -18.33 12.58 6.35
CA ASN A 69 -19.41 13.12 5.56
C ASN A 69 -20.61 12.88 6.46
N LYS A 70 -20.99 13.88 7.26
CA LYS A 70 -22.26 13.94 7.98
C LYS A 70 -23.32 14.00 6.89
N LYS A 71 -23.59 12.87 6.24
CA LYS A 71 -24.80 12.68 5.47
C LYS A 71 -25.76 11.96 6.39
N ASN A 72 -26.71 12.77 6.84
CA ASN A 72 -28.07 12.44 7.18
C ASN A 72 -28.26 11.82 8.57
N SER A 73 -28.52 12.69 9.53
CA SER A 73 -29.62 12.48 10.49
C SER A 73 -30.39 13.77 10.63
#